data_AF-J3MTV0-F1
#
_entry.id   AF-J3MTV0-F1
#
_cell.length_a   1.000
_cell.length_b   1.000
_cell.length_c   1.000
_cell.angle_alpha   90.00
_cell.angle_beta   90.00
_cell.angle_gamma   90.00
#
_symmetry.space_group_name_H-M   'P 1'
#
loop_
_entity.id
_entity.type
_entity.pdbx_description
1 polymer ?
#
loop_
_entity_poly.entity_id
_entity_poly.type
_entity_poly.pdbx_seq_one_letter_code
_entity_poly.pdbx_strand_id
1 'polypeptide(L)' 'MKVAPGAPPPYSGAIDCALKTVRSEGVMALYKGFIPTVSRQGPFTVVLFVTLEQVRKVFKGVEF' A
#
# COMPACT_ATOMS: atom_id res chain seq x y z
N MET A 1 -6.49 3.24 17.35
CA MET A 1 -6.98 2.31 18.42
C MET A 1 -6.07 1.08 18.52
N LYS A 2 -5.48 0.77 19.69
CA LYS A 2 -4.70 -0.46 19.93
C LYS A 2 -5.67 -1.57 20.40
N VAL A 3 -5.65 -2.73 19.76
CA VAL A 3 -6.44 -3.90 20.18
C VAL A 3 -5.66 -4.60 21.30
N ALA A 4 -6.24 -4.69 22.49
CA ALA A 4 -5.66 -5.45 23.59
C ALA A 4 -5.93 -6.96 23.38
N PRO A 5 -4.93 -7.84 23.60
CA PRO A 5 -5.14 -9.28 23.49
C PRO A 5 -6.13 -9.76 24.57
N GLY A 6 -7.22 -10.40 24.14
CA GLY A 6 -8.25 -10.97 25.02
C GLY A 6 -9.57 -10.20 25.11
N ALA A 7 -9.70 -9.04 24.45
CA ALA A 7 -10.96 -8.29 24.37
C ALA A 7 -11.84 -8.75 23.19
N PRO A 8 -13.19 -8.68 23.30
CA PRO A 8 -14.08 -8.93 22.17
C PRO A 8 -13.73 -7.98 20.99
N PRO A 9 -13.92 -8.44 19.73
CA PRO A 9 -13.50 -7.68 18.56
C PRO A 9 -14.10 -6.26 18.60
N PRO A 10 -13.27 -5.20 18.50
CA PRO A 10 -13.74 -3.81 18.66
C PRO A 10 -14.67 -3.34 17.52
N TYR A 11 -14.74 -4.13 16.45
CA TYR A 11 -15.52 -3.84 15.25
C TYR A 11 -16.35 -5.05 14.87
N SER A 12 -17.65 -4.84 14.67
CA SER A 12 -18.56 -5.90 14.23
C SER A 12 -18.49 -6.15 12.71
N GLY A 13 -17.78 -5.29 11.97
CA GLY A 13 -17.59 -5.38 10.52
C GLY A 13 -16.77 -4.20 9.95
N ALA A 14 -16.47 -4.26 8.65
CA ALA A 14 -15.66 -3.26 7.96
C ALA A 14 -16.29 -1.85 7.96
N ILE A 15 -17.63 -1.78 7.82
CA ILE A 15 -18.38 -0.53 7.80
C ILE A 15 -18.39 0.13 9.18
N ASP A 16 -18.62 -0.66 10.24
CA ASP A 16 -18.58 -0.19 11.63
C ASP A 16 -17.18 0.33 12.02
N CYS A 17 -16.12 -0.35 11.54
CA CYS A 17 -14.74 0.10 11.68
C CYS A 17 -14.49 1.44 10.99
N ALA A 18 -14.89 1.59 9.72
CA ALA A 18 -14.73 2.83 8.98
C ALA A 18 -15.48 4.00 9.65
N LEU A 19 -16.73 3.77 10.09
CA LEU A 19 -17.55 4.80 10.73
C LEU A 19 -16.96 5.25 12.08
N LYS A 20 -16.53 4.29 12.92
CA LYS A 20 -15.88 4.57 14.22
C LYS A 20 -14.52 5.26 14.03
N THR A 21 -13.76 4.89 13.01
CA THR A 21 -12.46 5.50 12.70
C THR A 21 -12.62 6.95 12.24
N VAL A 22 -13.56 7.20 11.31
CA VAL A 22 -13.85 8.57 10.84
C VAL A 22 -14.38 9.46 11.96
N ARG A 23 -15.24 8.93 12.85
CA ARG A 23 -15.76 9.69 14.00
C ARG A 23 -14.69 9.98 15.07
N SER A 24 -13.72 9.10 15.26
CA SER A 24 -12.72 9.24 16.32
C SER A 24 -11.47 10.01 15.89
N GLU A 25 -11.00 9.80 14.66
CA GLU A 25 -9.73 10.35 14.16
C GLU A 25 -9.91 11.24 12.92
N GLY A 26 -11.12 11.38 12.37
CA GLY A 26 -11.43 12.16 11.18
C GLY A 26 -11.23 11.41 9.86
N VAL A 27 -11.67 12.01 8.76
CA VAL A 27 -11.61 11.40 7.41
C VAL A 27 -10.16 11.17 6.96
N MET A 28 -9.22 12.02 7.40
CA MET A 28 -7.80 11.87 7.10
C MET A 28 -7.14 10.66 7.76
N ALA A 29 -7.75 10.08 8.81
CA ALA A 29 -7.24 8.87 9.44
C ALA A 29 -7.25 7.66 8.50
N LEU A 30 -8.20 7.61 7.56
CA LEU A 30 -8.25 6.58 6.51
C LEU A 30 -7.03 6.67 5.55
N TYR A 31 -6.45 7.85 5.40
CA TYR A 31 -5.31 8.09 4.50
C TYR A 31 -3.94 8.03 5.20
N LYS A 32 -3.88 7.82 6.52
CA LYS A 32 -2.60 7.73 7.27
C LYS A 32 -1.67 6.59 6.80
N GLY A 33 -2.16 5.62 6.03
CA GLY A 33 -1.38 4.55 5.41
C GLY A 33 -1.05 4.74 3.92
N PHE A 34 -1.48 5.85 3.31
CA PHE A 34 -1.30 6.06 1.87
C PHE A 34 0.17 6.29 1.50
N ILE A 35 0.87 7.13 2.27
CA ILE A 35 2.30 7.43 2.08
C ILE A 35 3.17 6.16 2.12
N PRO A 36 3.09 5.27 3.14
CA PRO A 36 3.88 4.05 3.14
C PRO A 36 3.52 3.12 1.97
N THR A 37 2.24 3.04 1.60
CA THR A 37 1.79 2.23 0.46
C THR A 37 2.38 2.72 -0.86
N VAL A 38 2.33 4.02 -1.10
CA VAL A 38 2.90 4.65 -2.30
C VAL A 38 4.44 4.55 -2.30
N SER A 39 5.07 4.76 -1.15
CA SER A 39 6.52 4.66 -1.00
C SER A 39 7.04 3.25 -1.28
N ARG A 40 6.25 2.20 -1.02
CA ARG A 40 6.56 0.81 -1.39
C ARG A 40 6.38 0.57 -2.90
N GLN A 41 5.36 1.19 -3.51
CA GLN A 41 5.08 1.00 -4.94
C GLN A 41 6.12 1.70 -5.84
N GLY A 42 6.65 2.85 -5.42
CA GLY A 42 7.71 3.58 -6.13
C GLY A 42 8.92 2.72 -6.53
N PRO A 43 9.67 2.12 -5.58
CA PRO A 43 10.85 1.33 -5.88
C PRO A 43 10.51 0.08 -6.69
N PHE A 44 9.36 -0.55 -6.45
CA PHE A 44 8.91 -1.70 -7.24
C PHE A 44 8.76 -1.34 -8.72
N THR A 45 8.11 -0.21 -9.01
CA THR A 45 7.95 0.28 -10.38
C THR A 45 9.30 0.66 -10.99
N VAL A 46 10.21 1.30 -10.25
CA VAL A 46 11.56 1.65 -10.74
C VAL A 46 12.36 0.41 -11.14
N VAL A 47 12.39 -0.62 -10.29
CA VAL A 47 13.12 -1.87 -10.58
C VAL A 47 12.57 -2.56 -11.82
N LEU A 48 11.24 -2.57 -11.99
CA LEU A 48 10.59 -3.12 -13.18
C LEU A 48 11.04 -2.36 -14.45
N PHE A 49 11.03 -1.03 -14.42
CA PHE A 49 11.45 -0.21 -15.56
C PHE A 49 12.92 -0.42 -15.92
N VAL A 50 13.82 -0.39 -14.92
CA VAL A 50 15.26 -0.62 -15.13
C VAL A 50 15.50 -2.00 -15.75
N THR A 51 14.85 -3.03 -15.23
CA THR A 51 14.98 -4.40 -15.76
C THR A 51 14.52 -4.48 -17.21
N LEU A 52 13.38 -3.86 -17.55
CA LEU A 52 12.88 -3.82 -18.93
C LEU A 52 13.82 -3.06 -19.87
N GLU A 53 14.47 -1.98 -19.42
CA GLU A 53 15.47 -1.28 -20.22
C GLU A 53 16.70 -2.14 -20.50
N GLN A 54 17.21 -2.86 -19.49
CA GLN A 54 18.35 -3.75 -19.68
C GLN A 54 18.00 -4.90 -20.63
N VAL A 55 16.84 -5.52 -20.46
CA VAL A 55 16.33 -6.57 -21.36
C VAL A 55 16.19 -6.04 -22.78
N ARG A 56 15.60 -4.85 -22.98
CA ARG A 56 15.48 -4.24 -24.31
C ARG A 56 16.82 -3.94 -24.96
N LYS A 57 17.82 -3.47 -24.20
CA LYS A 57 19.18 -3.22 -24.73
C LYS A 57 19.85 -4.50 -25.20
N VAL A 58 19.74 -5.57 -24.42
CA VAL A 58 20.24 -6.90 -24.81
C VAL A 58 19.50 -7.41 -26.05
N PHE A 59 18.17 -7.30 -26.10
CA PHE A 59 17.38 -7.78 -27.24
C PHE A 59 17.63 -6.98 -28.52
N LYS A 60 17.89 -5.67 -28.43
CA LYS A 60 18.31 -4.85 -29.59
C LYS A 60 19.76 -5.12 -30.03
N GLY A 61 20.61 -5.64 -29.14
CA GLY A 61 21.95 -6.12 -29.48
C GLY A 61 21.97 -7.52 -30.10
N VAL A 62 20.85 -8.24 -30.02
CA VAL A 62 20.58 -9.51 -30.70
C VAL A 62 19.69 -9.22 -31.92
N GLU A 63 20.11 -8.27 -32.74
CA GLU A 63 19.64 -8.16 -34.11
C GLU A 63 20.61 -9.03 -34.94
N PHE A 64 20.14 -10.20 -35.39
CA PHE A 64 20.83 -10.99 -36.41
C PHE A 64 20.67 -10.33 -37.77
#